data_AF-A0A9P7HM97-F1
#
_entry.id   AF-A0A9P7HM97-F1
#
_cell.length_a   1.000
_cell.length_b   1.000
_cell.length_c   1.000
_cell.angle_alpha   90.00
_cell.angle_beta   90.00
_cell.angle_gamma   90.00
#
_symmetry.space_group_name_H-M   'P 1'
#
loop_
_entity.id
_entity.type
_entity.pdbx_description
1 polymer ?
#
loop_
_entity_poly.entity_id
_entity_poly.type
_entity_poly.pdbx_seq_one_letter_code
_entity_poly.pdbx_strand_id
1 'polypeptide(L)'
;MENKGSEVVTDLWYLKRLPLYDTQKPYFINFPVPSDGKDVPPQHNVLHEQVHDISITDIRGHESDFVLDTNGFELDHHETSLTNEEFEIDHIVREKYYPEIVDFISKKLGASQVVPFEHTHRLSRPLSKGCGCSRKRKPLVAAHIDASVQRPKDTLPSGRRG
;
A
#
# COMPACT_ATOMS: atom_id res chain seq x y z
N MET A 1 34.61 -1.43 5.85
CA MET A 1 34.17 -2.72 5.29
C MET A 1 32.93 -2.42 4.49
N GLU A 2 33.06 -2.41 3.18
CA GLU A 2 32.00 -2.08 2.24
C GLU A 2 30.98 -3.22 2.27
N ASN A 3 29.83 -2.98 2.88
CA ASN A 3 28.76 -3.96 2.93
C ASN A 3 28.19 -4.05 1.52
N LYS A 4 28.66 -5.01 0.72
CA LYS A 4 27.98 -5.38 -0.52
C LYS A 4 26.56 -5.80 -0.12
N GLY A 5 25.60 -4.88 -0.27
CA GLY A 5 24.19 -5.15 -0.03
C GLY A 5 23.84 -6.48 -0.70
N SER A 6 23.30 -7.41 0.07
CA SER A 6 23.00 -8.75 -0.44
C SER A 6 21.93 -8.61 -1.52
N GLU A 7 22.34 -8.69 -2.77
CA GLU A 7 21.44 -8.72 -3.91
C GLU A 7 20.70 -10.05 -3.91
N VAL A 8 19.37 -9.99 -3.94
CA VAL A 8 18.51 -11.16 -4.05
C VAL A 8 17.83 -11.11 -5.39
N VAL A 9 17.97 -12.18 -6.16
CA VAL A 9 17.25 -12.37 -7.42
C VAL A 9 15.97 -13.15 -7.13
N THR A 10 14.83 -12.65 -7.62
CA THR A 10 13.52 -13.27 -7.42
C THR A 10 12.62 -13.10 -8.64
N ASP A 11 11.49 -13.79 -8.60
CA ASP A 11 10.40 -13.60 -9.53
C ASP A 11 9.31 -12.73 -8.90
N LEU A 12 8.70 -11.85 -9.71
CA LEU A 12 7.56 -11.03 -9.32
C LEU A 12 6.41 -11.19 -10.31
N TRP A 13 5.18 -11.08 -9.80
CA TRP A 13 3.97 -11.12 -10.63
C TRP A 13 3.50 -9.71 -10.96
N TYR A 14 3.36 -9.41 -12.25
CA TYR A 14 2.87 -8.14 -12.77
C TYR A 14 1.56 -8.33 -13.52
N LEU A 15 0.76 -7.25 -13.63
CA LEU A 15 -0.42 -7.24 -14.50
C LEU A 15 0.02 -7.42 -15.96
N LYS A 16 -0.47 -8.47 -16.60
CA LYS A 16 -0.18 -8.76 -18.00
C LYS A 16 -0.80 -7.70 -18.91
N ARG A 17 -0.03 -7.08 -19.81
CA ARG A 17 -0.61 -6.12 -20.77
C ARG A 17 -1.44 -6.87 -21.84
N LEU A 18 -2.75 -6.67 -21.84
CA LEU A 18 -3.66 -7.25 -22.83
C LEU A 18 -4.23 -6.15 -23.75
N PRO A 19 -4.47 -6.42 -25.05
CA PRO A 19 -5.17 -5.49 -25.95
C PRO A 19 -6.57 -5.11 -25.44
N LEU A 20 -7.22 -6.01 -24.68
CA LEU A 20 -8.48 -5.73 -23.99
C LEU A 20 -8.39 -4.47 -23.10
N TYR A 21 -7.22 -4.19 -22.52
CA TYR A 21 -7.03 -3.07 -21.60
C TYR A 21 -6.98 -1.70 -22.27
N ASP A 22 -6.91 -1.67 -23.60
CA ASP A 22 -7.01 -0.42 -24.37
C ASP A 22 -8.47 0.04 -24.49
N THR A 23 -9.44 -0.86 -24.36
CA THR A 23 -10.88 -0.56 -24.43
C THR A 23 -11.62 -0.77 -23.11
N GLN A 24 -11.11 -1.64 -22.22
CA GLN A 24 -11.74 -1.99 -20.94
C GLN A 24 -10.72 -2.00 -19.80
N LYS A 25 -10.98 -1.24 -18.73
CA LYS A 25 -10.09 -1.25 -17.56
C LYS A 25 -9.98 -2.65 -16.91
N PRO A 26 -8.79 -3.04 -16.42
CA PRO A 26 -8.65 -4.19 -15.55
C PRO A 26 -9.52 -4.03 -14.29
N TYR A 27 -10.23 -5.07 -13.89
CA TYR A 27 -11.10 -5.06 -12.71
C TYR A 27 -11.14 -6.43 -12.02
N PHE A 28 -11.41 -6.40 -10.72
CA PHE A 28 -11.71 -7.55 -9.88
C PHE A 28 -12.89 -7.20 -8.97
N ILE A 29 -13.96 -7.99 -9.01
CA ILE A 29 -15.17 -7.79 -8.22
C ILE A 29 -15.08 -8.66 -6.96
N ASN A 30 -14.93 -8.00 -5.81
CA ASN A 30 -14.78 -8.64 -4.50
C ASN A 30 -16.11 -9.05 -3.83
N PHE A 31 -17.22 -8.96 -4.55
CA PHE A 31 -18.54 -9.40 -4.09
C PHE A 31 -19.16 -10.35 -5.11
N PRO A 32 -20.07 -11.25 -4.70
CA PRO A 32 -20.78 -12.11 -5.63
C PRO A 32 -21.54 -11.26 -6.64
N VAL A 33 -21.33 -11.50 -7.93
CA VAL A 33 -22.14 -10.88 -8.98
C VAL A 33 -23.47 -11.62 -9.01
N PRO A 34 -24.61 -10.97 -8.68
CA PRO A 34 -25.91 -11.63 -8.73
C PRO A 34 -26.21 -12.12 -10.15
N SER A 35 -26.69 -13.35 -10.28
CA SER A 35 -27.06 -13.97 -11.55
C SER A 35 -28.55 -14.25 -11.56
N ASP A 36 -29.33 -13.47 -12.29
CA ASP A 36 -30.75 -13.72 -12.60
C ASP A 36 -30.94 -14.57 -13.86
N GLY A 37 -29.85 -15.12 -14.41
CA GLY A 37 -29.91 -16.09 -15.49
C GLY A 37 -29.96 -15.45 -16.88
N LYS A 38 -28.93 -14.66 -17.22
CA LYS A 38 -28.17 -14.61 -18.48
C LYS A 38 -27.26 -13.37 -18.45
N ASP A 39 -26.10 -13.43 -19.11
CA ASP A 39 -25.14 -12.33 -19.29
C ASP A 39 -24.48 -11.76 -18.02
N VAL A 40 -23.98 -12.64 -17.14
CA VAL A 40 -23.19 -12.24 -15.97
C VAL A 40 -21.76 -11.89 -16.41
N PRO A 41 -21.27 -10.66 -16.19
CA PRO A 41 -19.87 -10.33 -16.49
C PRO A 41 -18.93 -11.18 -15.62
N PRO A 42 -17.76 -11.59 -16.14
CA PRO A 42 -16.81 -12.35 -15.34
C PRO A 42 -16.40 -11.54 -14.12
N GLN A 43 -16.15 -12.23 -13.01
CA GLN A 43 -15.80 -11.61 -11.73
C GLN A 43 -14.52 -10.76 -11.83
N HIS A 44 -13.62 -11.09 -12.74
CA HIS A 44 -12.45 -10.27 -13.07
C HIS A 44 -12.07 -10.43 -14.54
N ASN A 45 -11.34 -9.45 -15.08
CA ASN A 45 -10.62 -9.56 -16.36
C ASN A 45 -9.10 -9.39 -16.18
N VAL A 46 -8.61 -9.46 -14.94
CA VAL A 46 -7.19 -9.33 -14.57
C VAL A 46 -6.45 -10.65 -14.84
N LEU A 47 -5.35 -10.57 -15.60
CA LEU A 47 -4.37 -11.64 -15.74
C LEU A 47 -3.01 -11.15 -15.25
N HIS A 48 -2.27 -12.00 -14.56
CA HIS A 48 -0.90 -11.72 -14.14
C HIS A 48 0.09 -12.54 -14.97
N GLU A 49 1.27 -11.99 -15.18
CA GLU A 49 2.43 -12.70 -15.72
C GLU A 49 3.59 -12.63 -14.73
N GLN A 50 4.36 -13.72 -14.68
CA GLN A 50 5.56 -13.80 -13.86
C GLN A 50 6.72 -13.21 -14.65
N VAL A 51 7.43 -12.28 -14.03
CA VAL A 51 8.68 -11.72 -14.54
C VAL A 51 9.81 -12.28 -13.69
N HIS A 52 10.78 -12.89 -14.37
CA HIS A 52 11.92 -13.56 -13.76
C HIS A 52 13.11 -12.63 -13.64
N ASP A 53 14.11 -13.09 -12.87
CA ASP A 53 15.42 -12.45 -12.76
C ASP A 53 15.37 -10.98 -12.28
N ILE A 54 14.42 -10.65 -11.41
CA ILE A 54 14.32 -9.33 -10.80
C ILE A 54 15.33 -9.23 -9.67
N SER A 55 16.28 -8.30 -9.84
CA SER A 55 17.23 -7.93 -8.79
C SER A 55 16.56 -7.06 -7.72
N ILE A 56 16.70 -7.46 -6.47
CA ILE A 56 16.31 -6.69 -5.29
C ILE A 56 17.57 -6.39 -4.49
N THR A 57 17.83 -5.10 -4.27
CA THR A 57 18.97 -4.62 -3.51
C THR A 57 18.55 -4.15 -2.12
N ASP A 58 19.31 -4.55 -1.11
CA ASP A 58 19.19 -4.02 0.24
C ASP A 58 19.72 -2.58 0.31
N ILE A 59 18.87 -1.65 0.74
CA ILE A 59 19.18 -0.22 0.81
C ILE A 59 19.74 0.22 2.16
N ARG A 60 19.89 -0.70 3.14
CA ARG A 60 20.40 -0.35 4.47
C ARG A 60 21.81 0.23 4.41
N GLY A 61 22.01 1.38 5.04
CA GLY A 61 23.24 2.17 4.98
C GLY A 61 23.32 3.14 3.78
N HIS A 62 22.33 3.12 2.90
CA HIS A 62 22.19 4.00 1.73
C HIS A 62 20.89 4.79 1.77
N GLU A 63 20.25 4.93 2.93
CA GLU A 63 18.94 5.56 3.08
C GLU A 63 18.95 7.01 2.59
N SER A 64 20.07 7.72 2.79
CA SER A 64 20.27 9.10 2.34
C SER A 64 20.34 9.27 0.82
N ASP A 65 20.54 8.19 0.07
CA ASP A 65 20.66 8.22 -1.39
C ASP A 65 19.27 8.32 -2.06
N PHE A 66 18.18 8.13 -1.30
CA PHE A 66 16.80 8.17 -1.78
C PHE A 66 16.10 9.43 -1.31
N VAL A 67 15.83 10.34 -2.24
CA VAL A 67 15.17 11.63 -1.97
C VAL A 67 13.84 11.73 -2.68
N LEU A 68 12.86 12.33 -2.01
CA LEU A 68 11.46 12.34 -2.44
C LEU A 68 11.27 12.88 -3.87
N ASP A 69 11.91 13.99 -4.21
CA ASP A 69 11.74 14.66 -5.52
C ASP A 69 12.28 13.85 -6.70
N THR A 70 13.25 12.96 -6.46
CA THR A 70 13.89 12.17 -7.53
C THR A 70 13.35 10.74 -7.57
N ASN A 71 13.19 10.11 -6.41
CA ASN A 71 12.83 8.71 -6.29
C ASN A 71 11.33 8.49 -6.11
N GLY A 72 10.57 9.54 -5.79
CA GLY A 72 9.15 9.44 -5.41
C GLY A 72 8.92 8.89 -4.00
N PHE A 73 10.00 8.61 -3.26
CA PHE A 73 9.99 8.24 -1.85
C PHE A 73 11.29 8.70 -1.18
N GLU A 74 11.27 8.78 0.14
CA GLU A 74 12.43 9.01 0.98
C GLU A 74 12.31 8.15 2.24
N LEU A 75 13.44 7.95 2.92
CA LEU A 75 13.48 7.26 4.22
C LEU A 75 13.78 8.27 5.31
N ASP A 76 13.06 8.16 6.43
CA ASP A 76 13.28 9.00 7.59
C ASP A 76 13.13 8.21 8.88
N HIS A 77 13.85 8.66 9.90
CA HIS A 77 13.77 8.12 11.25
C HIS A 77 12.85 8.99 12.09
N HIS A 78 11.64 8.50 12.29
CA HIS A 78 10.65 9.12 13.18
C HIS A 78 10.45 8.25 14.42
N GLU A 79 10.79 8.78 15.58
CA GLU A 79 10.50 8.13 16.86
C GLU A 79 9.03 8.30 17.19
N THR A 80 8.34 7.17 17.41
CA THR A 80 6.92 7.17 17.75
C THR A 80 6.69 6.88 19.23
N SER A 81 5.63 7.45 19.77
CA SER A 81 5.20 7.22 21.15
C SER A 81 4.51 5.86 21.36
N LEU A 82 4.14 5.15 20.28
CA LEU A 82 3.41 3.89 20.33
C LEU A 82 4.34 2.68 20.46
N THR A 83 3.88 1.67 21.20
CA THR A 83 4.49 0.32 21.16
C THR A 83 3.98 -0.49 19.96
N ASN A 84 4.67 -1.59 19.64
CA ASN A 84 4.25 -2.52 18.58
C ASN A 84 2.84 -3.09 18.81
N GLU A 85 2.45 -3.32 20.07
CA GLU A 85 1.13 -3.83 20.43
C GLU A 85 0.04 -2.76 20.24
N GLU A 86 0.36 -1.49 20.51
CA GLU A 86 -0.57 -0.37 20.32
C GLU A 86 -0.93 -0.16 18.84
N PHE A 87 -0.04 -0.50 17.90
CA PHE A 87 -0.35 -0.49 16.46
C PHE A 87 -1.40 -1.53 16.04
N GLU A 88 -1.69 -2.53 16.87
CA GLU A 88 -2.78 -3.49 16.62
C GLU A 88 -4.17 -2.91 17.01
N ILE A 89 -4.21 -1.77 17.70
CA ILE A 89 -5.41 -1.18 18.28
C ILE A 89 -5.80 0.09 17.48
N ASP A 90 -6.74 -0.07 16.54
CA ASP A 90 -7.15 0.97 15.57
C ASP A 90 -7.48 2.33 16.20
N HIS A 91 -8.18 2.38 17.34
CA HIS A 91 -8.50 3.65 18.01
C HIS A 91 -7.26 4.36 18.54
N ILE A 92 -6.28 3.62 19.08
CA ILE A 92 -5.01 4.20 19.56
C ILE A 92 -4.22 4.77 18.39
N VAL A 93 -4.17 4.08 17.25
CA VAL A 93 -3.53 4.57 16.03
C VAL A 93 -4.18 5.88 15.57
N ARG A 94 -5.51 5.95 15.53
CA ARG A 94 -6.24 7.17 15.12
C ARG A 94 -6.08 8.32 16.10
N GLU A 95 -6.07 8.06 17.40
CA GLU A 95 -6.05 9.10 18.43
C GLU A 95 -4.64 9.62 18.71
N LYS A 96 -3.62 8.76 18.62
CA LYS A 96 -2.23 9.12 18.95
C LYS A 96 -1.35 9.25 17.70
N TYR A 97 -1.31 8.21 16.87
CA TYR A 97 -0.35 8.13 15.76
C TYR A 97 -0.72 9.06 14.59
N TYR A 98 -2.01 9.21 14.28
CA TYR A 98 -2.45 10.09 13.20
C TYR A 98 -2.04 11.56 13.43
N PRO A 99 -2.30 12.18 14.60
CA PRO A 99 -1.78 13.52 14.88
C PRO A 99 -0.25 13.60 14.81
N GLU A 100 0.44 12.60 15.35
CA GLU A 100 1.90 12.52 15.37
C GLU A 100 2.50 12.55 13.96
N ILE A 101 2.01 11.69 13.06
CA ILE A 101 2.53 11.61 11.68
C ILE A 101 2.09 12.79 10.81
N VAL A 102 0.90 13.36 11.07
CA VAL A 102 0.43 14.57 10.38
C VAL A 102 1.35 15.74 10.68
N ASP A 103 1.72 15.94 11.94
CA ASP A 103 2.63 17.01 12.35
C ASP A 103 4.04 16.81 11.76
N PHE A 104 4.57 15.59 11.83
CA PHE A 104 5.86 15.23 11.24
C PHE A 104 5.91 15.53 9.74
N ILE A 105 4.97 15.00 8.94
CA ILE A 105 4.93 15.21 7.49
C ILE A 105 4.70 16.69 7.15
N SER A 106 3.81 17.38 7.88
CA SER A 106 3.50 18.79 7.62
C SER A 106 4.75 19.67 7.81
N LYS A 107 5.51 19.44 8.89
CA LYS A 107 6.75 20.18 9.17
C LYS A 107 7.84 19.89 8.15
N LYS A 108 8.03 18.62 7.81
CA LYS A 108 9.09 18.17 6.89
C LYS A 108 8.86 18.66 5.46
N LEU A 109 7.64 18.54 4.96
CA LEU A 109 7.31 18.89 3.57
C LEU A 109 6.81 20.33 3.41
N GLY A 110 6.57 21.06 4.50
CA GLY A 110 5.87 22.35 4.45
C GLY A 110 4.46 22.22 3.87
N ALA A 111 3.83 21.06 4.03
CA ALA A 111 2.54 20.76 3.42
C ALA A 111 1.43 21.63 4.01
N SER A 112 0.56 22.17 3.16
CA SER A 112 -0.60 22.96 3.59
C SER A 112 -1.66 22.10 4.30
N GLN A 113 -1.72 20.81 3.97
CA GLN A 113 -2.63 19.86 4.57
C GLN A 113 -2.08 18.43 4.44
N VAL A 114 -2.14 17.67 5.53
CA VAL A 114 -1.87 16.23 5.55
C VAL A 114 -3.08 15.52 6.11
N VAL A 115 -3.62 14.54 5.39
CA VAL A 115 -4.79 13.75 5.80
C VAL A 115 -4.44 12.26 5.69
N PRO A 116 -4.39 11.53 6.82
CA PRO A 116 -4.25 10.08 6.79
C PRO A 116 -5.46 9.44 6.09
N PHE A 117 -5.22 8.76 4.97
CA PHE A 117 -6.28 8.13 4.17
C PHE A 117 -6.71 6.78 4.76
N GLU A 118 -5.75 5.87 4.91
CA GLU A 118 -5.94 4.56 5.52
C GLU A 118 -4.66 4.11 6.22
N HIS A 119 -4.77 3.15 7.13
CA HIS A 119 -3.63 2.41 7.65
C HIS A 119 -3.93 0.92 7.58
N THR A 120 -2.90 0.12 7.27
CA THR A 120 -2.97 -1.33 7.32
C THR A 120 -1.76 -1.85 8.07
N HIS A 121 -1.99 -2.50 9.21
CA HIS A 121 -0.93 -3.16 9.95
C HIS A 121 -0.71 -4.58 9.40
N ARG A 122 0.50 -4.86 8.87
CA ARG A 122 0.86 -6.16 8.28
C ARG A 122 1.76 -6.94 9.24
N LEU A 123 1.27 -8.08 9.72
CA LEU A 123 1.99 -8.95 10.66
C LEU A 123 2.27 -10.32 10.04
N SER A 124 3.51 -10.80 10.18
CA SER A 124 3.88 -12.18 9.86
C SER A 124 3.62 -13.08 11.08
N ARG A 125 2.34 -13.41 11.35
CA ARG A 125 1.96 -14.38 12.38
C ARG A 125 1.15 -15.53 11.75
N PRO A 126 1.26 -16.77 12.25
CA PRO A 126 0.39 -17.87 11.83
C PRO A 126 -1.08 -17.50 12.07
N LEU A 127 -1.98 -17.85 11.13
CA LEU A 127 -3.41 -17.63 11.29
C LEU A 127 -3.90 -18.45 12.50
N SER A 128 -4.18 -17.78 13.61
CA SER A 128 -4.91 -18.39 14.73
C SER A 128 -6.32 -18.73 14.26
N LYS A 129 -6.70 -20.02 14.29
CA LYS A 129 -8.05 -20.48 13.94
C LYS A 129 -9.08 -19.70 14.76
N GLY A 130 -10.06 -19.08 14.10
CA GLY A 130 -11.28 -18.61 14.76
C GLY A 130 -11.54 -17.10 14.85
N CYS A 131 -10.81 -16.23 14.16
CA CYS A 131 -11.22 -14.82 14.05
C CYS A 131 -11.46 -14.43 12.59
N GLY A 132 -12.73 -14.44 12.18
CA GLY A 132 -13.24 -13.97 10.88
C GLY A 132 -13.17 -12.44 10.69
N CYS A 133 -12.26 -11.77 11.39
CA CYS A 133 -11.98 -10.34 11.29
C CYS A 133 -10.50 -10.15 10.90
N SER A 134 -10.08 -10.66 9.75
CA SER A 134 -8.66 -10.82 9.43
C SER A 134 -8.02 -9.53 8.89
N ARG A 135 -7.84 -8.53 9.76
CA ARG A 135 -6.90 -7.39 9.57
C ARG A 135 -5.43 -7.83 9.43
N LYS A 136 -5.16 -9.13 9.36
CA LYS A 136 -3.84 -9.75 9.27
C LYS A 136 -3.55 -10.08 7.80
N ARG A 137 -3.19 -9.05 7.04
CA ARG A 137 -2.78 -9.22 5.63
C ARG A 137 -1.32 -9.66 5.59
N LYS A 138 -1.07 -10.85 5.03
CA LYS A 138 0.29 -11.27 4.66
C LYS A 138 0.88 -10.29 3.63
N PRO A 139 2.21 -10.22 3.50
CA PRO A 139 2.84 -9.53 2.38
C PRO A 139 2.24 -10.01 1.06
N LEU A 140 1.96 -9.07 0.15
CA LEU A 140 1.45 -9.37 -1.19
C LEU A 140 2.62 -9.77 -2.08
N VAL A 141 2.41 -10.75 -2.95
CA VAL A 141 3.41 -11.26 -3.90
C VAL A 141 3.25 -10.70 -5.31
N ALA A 142 2.14 -10.00 -5.56
CA ALA A 142 1.86 -9.34 -6.82
C ALA A 142 2.09 -7.83 -6.67
N ALA A 143 2.79 -7.25 -7.64
CA ALA A 143 2.91 -5.81 -7.75
C ALA A 143 1.52 -5.22 -8.00
N HIS A 144 1.17 -4.22 -7.20
CA HIS A 144 -0.09 -3.50 -7.32
C HIS A 144 0.22 -2.02 -7.19
N ILE A 145 -0.51 -1.21 -7.95
CA ILE A 145 -0.56 0.24 -7.76
C ILE A 145 -1.89 0.52 -7.07
N ASP A 146 -1.81 1.08 -5.87
CA ASP A 146 -2.99 1.40 -5.09
C ASP A 146 -3.57 2.77 -5.43
N ALA A 147 -4.89 2.84 -5.24
CA ALA A 147 -5.77 4.00 -5.29
C ALA A 147 -5.97 4.71 -6.64
N SER A 148 -7.23 5.02 -6.94
CA SER A 148 -7.61 5.99 -7.95
C SER A 148 -7.71 7.39 -7.33
N VAL A 149 -7.45 8.44 -8.11
CA VAL A 149 -7.51 9.86 -7.70
C VAL A 149 -8.84 10.26 -7.04
N GLN A 150 -9.91 9.52 -7.29
CA GLN A 150 -11.23 9.80 -6.73
C GLN A 150 -11.31 9.51 -5.23
N ARG A 151 -10.65 8.44 -4.74
CA ARG A 151 -10.78 8.05 -3.33
C ARG A 151 -10.20 9.08 -2.35
N PRO A 152 -9.02 9.69 -2.59
CA PRO A 152 -8.52 10.76 -1.73
C PRO A 152 -9.49 11.96 -1.64
N LYS A 153 -10.18 12.31 -2.74
CA LYS A 153 -11.15 13.43 -2.76
C LYS A 153 -12.32 13.20 -1.81
N ASP A 154 -12.76 11.95 -1.67
CA ASP A 154 -13.86 11.59 -0.76
C ASP A 154 -13.43 11.63 0.73
N THR A 155 -12.12 11.70 0.98
CA THR A 155 -11.54 11.73 2.34
C THR A 155 -11.22 13.15 2.79
N LEU A 156 -11.11 14.08 1.84
CA LEU A 156 -10.94 15.49 2.14
C LEU A 156 -12.27 16.07 2.63
N PRO A 157 -12.30 16.80 3.77
CA PRO A 157 -13.51 17.47 4.21
C PRO A 157 -14.00 18.43 3.12
N SER A 158 -15.30 18.36 2.81
CA SER A 158 -15.96 19.13 1.75
C SER A 158 -16.05 20.61 2.13
N GLY A 159 -14.94 21.33 2.01
CA GLY A 159 -14.94 22.77 2.26
C GLY A 159 -13.59 23.30 2.67
N ARG A 160 -12.73 23.53 1.67
CA ARG A 160 -11.79 24.67 1.58
C ARG A 160 -10.98 24.49 0.30
N ARG A 161 -11.53 25.00 -0.80
CA ARG A 161 -10.70 25.39 -1.95
C ARG A 161 -10.08 26.73 -1.57
N GLY A 162 -8.79 26.70 -1.20
CA GLY A 162 -7.95 27.89 -1.18
C GLY A 162 -7.43 28.16 -2.59
#